data_AF-A0A401Y1R3-F1
#
_entry.id   AF-A0A401Y1R3-F1
#
_cell.length_a   1.000
_cell.length_b   1.000
_cell.length_c   1.000
_cell.angle_alpha   90.00
_cell.angle_beta   90.00
_cell.angle_gamma   90.00
#
_symmetry.space_group_name_H-M   'P 1'
#
loop_
_entity.id
_entity.type
_entity.pdbx_description
1 polymer ?
#
loop_
_entity_poly.entity_id
_entity_poly.type
_entity_poly.pdbx_seq_one_letter_code
_entity_poly.pdbx_strand_id
1 'polypeptide(L)'
;MHMTEWSLQKLLEKQWASTGLILSSERLLLVAREVMTDWGVNDAATRWNLPSVDFLLLDERGHLVALELKLRIRSRRECVLALCQVTHMANRLAETLNGDRLNDAYRRHLTSVGVHSGASLEEAHAAFFGRRSSIAVRADGFRRVVAATHISDRWEDEVAAFTGPDLDTVKARLASAFAVDSRSNRPMRRFRDEVIAPLQVAPRVETLVIGCPTASSSSTRGREFAPTLRYGTLLTRRGLSVGDAATHR
;
A
#
# COMPACT_ATOMS: atom_id res chain seq x y z
N MET A 1 7.66 24.95 -1.98
CA MET A 1 7.26 24.22 -0.76
C MET A 1 7.94 22.86 -0.81
N HIS A 2 8.67 22.44 0.24
CA HIS A 2 9.30 21.12 0.27
C HIS A 2 8.23 20.05 0.55
N MET A 3 8.00 19.13 -0.39
CA MET A 3 7.03 18.05 -0.20
C MET A 3 7.56 17.05 0.83
N THR A 4 6.80 16.80 1.88
CA THR A 4 7.07 15.73 2.86
C THR A 4 6.21 14.51 2.56
N GLU A 5 6.54 13.34 3.14
CA GLU A 5 5.71 12.13 3.04
C GLU A 5 4.29 12.39 3.53
N TRP A 6 4.15 13.10 4.65
CA TRP A 6 2.85 13.48 5.22
C TRP A 6 2.04 14.41 4.31
N SER A 7 2.69 15.43 3.71
CA SER A 7 2.01 16.31 2.76
C SER A 7 1.54 15.56 1.51
N LEU A 8 2.36 14.62 1.03
CA LEU A 8 1.99 13.74 -0.09
C LEU A 8 0.81 12.85 0.29
N GLN A 9 0.84 12.24 1.47
CA GLN A 9 -0.22 11.37 1.96
C GLN A 9 -1.56 12.09 2.04
N LYS A 10 -1.61 13.32 2.57
CA LYS A 10 -2.83 14.15 2.61
C LYS A 10 -3.36 14.49 1.22
N LEU A 11 -2.48 14.79 0.28
CA LEU A 11 -2.87 15.08 -1.10
C LEU A 11 -3.50 13.84 -1.77
N LEU A 12 -2.89 12.67 -1.57
CA LEU A 12 -3.38 11.40 -2.09
C LEU A 12 -4.70 10.99 -1.45
N GLU A 13 -4.84 11.15 -0.13
CA GLU A 13 -6.08 10.88 0.62
C GLU A 13 -7.26 11.63 0.01
N LYS A 14 -7.13 12.95 -0.16
CA LYS A 14 -8.18 13.80 -0.75
C LYS A 14 -8.56 13.34 -2.16
N GLN A 15 -7.57 13.00 -2.98
CA GLN A 15 -7.81 12.56 -4.36
C GLN A 15 -8.46 11.17 -4.39
N TRP A 16 -7.94 10.21 -3.64
CA TRP A 16 -8.39 8.82 -3.68
C TRP A 16 -9.71 8.61 -2.95
N ALA A 17 -10.06 9.45 -1.95
CA ALA A 17 -11.38 9.43 -1.34
C ALA A 17 -12.51 9.71 -2.35
N SER A 18 -12.26 10.56 -3.35
CA SER A 18 -13.26 10.93 -4.37
C SER A 18 -13.20 10.04 -5.61
N THR A 19 -11.99 9.80 -6.12
CA THR A 19 -11.79 9.14 -7.42
C THR A 19 -11.39 7.67 -7.31
N GLY A 20 -10.94 7.23 -6.13
CA GLY A 20 -10.24 5.97 -5.96
C GLY A 20 -8.77 6.03 -6.35
N LEU A 21 -8.08 4.94 -6.04
CA LEU A 21 -6.76 4.65 -6.59
C LEU A 21 -6.92 3.74 -7.80
N ILE A 22 -6.24 4.05 -8.91
CA ILE A 22 -6.09 3.12 -10.04
C ILE A 22 -4.78 2.34 -9.88
N LEU A 23 -4.86 1.02 -9.78
CA LEU A 23 -3.73 0.11 -9.69
C LEU A 23 -3.93 -1.02 -10.70
N SER A 24 -2.98 -1.23 -11.63
CA SER A 24 -3.09 -2.30 -12.65
C SER A 24 -4.42 -2.29 -13.43
N SER A 25 -4.97 -1.10 -13.73
CA SER A 25 -6.30 -0.89 -14.34
C SER A 25 -7.50 -1.19 -13.45
N GLU A 26 -7.30 -1.59 -12.20
CA GLU A 26 -8.35 -1.78 -11.21
C GLU A 26 -8.55 -0.49 -10.41
N ARG A 27 -9.80 -0.12 -10.18
CA ARG A 27 -10.16 0.98 -9.29
C ARG A 27 -10.33 0.44 -7.88
N LEU A 28 -9.69 1.10 -6.92
CA LEU A 28 -9.72 0.74 -5.51
C LEU A 28 -10.38 1.86 -4.70
N LEU A 29 -11.29 1.49 -3.82
CA LEU A 29 -11.89 2.39 -2.84
C LEU A 29 -10.91 2.62 -1.69
N LEU A 30 -10.70 3.88 -1.30
CA LEU A 30 -10.00 4.20 -0.06
C LEU A 30 -10.88 3.86 1.15
N VAL A 31 -10.40 2.95 2.01
CA VAL A 31 -11.07 2.59 3.25
C VAL A 31 -10.62 3.53 4.38
N ALA A 32 -9.31 3.59 4.61
CA ALA A 32 -8.76 4.42 5.68
C ALA A 32 -7.29 4.74 5.45
N ARG A 33 -6.83 5.81 6.09
CA ARG A 33 -5.43 6.23 6.14
C ARG A 33 -4.84 5.84 7.51
N GLU A 34 -3.55 5.51 7.54
CA GLU A 34 -2.79 5.20 8.78
C GLU A 34 -3.44 4.14 9.69
N VAL A 35 -3.89 3.01 9.12
CA VAL A 35 -4.57 1.96 9.89
C VAL A 35 -3.58 1.15 10.71
N MET A 36 -3.80 1.09 12.03
CA MET A 36 -2.98 0.35 13.00
C MET A 36 -3.47 -1.09 13.18
N THR A 37 -2.67 -1.95 13.82
CA THR A 37 -3.01 -3.37 14.04
C THR A 37 -4.22 -3.61 14.94
N ASP A 38 -4.64 -2.61 15.71
CA ASP A 38 -5.88 -2.66 16.50
C ASP A 38 -7.06 -1.99 15.80
N TRP A 39 -6.92 -1.71 14.50
CA TRP A 39 -7.93 -1.07 13.65
C TRP A 39 -8.28 0.37 14.06
N GLY A 40 -7.45 0.99 14.90
CA GLY A 40 -7.42 2.43 15.05
C GLY A 40 -6.84 3.13 13.81
N VAL A 41 -7.14 4.42 13.67
CA VAL A 41 -6.42 5.32 12.78
C VAL A 41 -5.34 5.99 13.64
N ASN A 42 -4.08 5.90 13.20
CA ASN A 42 -3.02 6.66 13.85
C ASN A 42 -3.32 8.14 13.60
N ASP A 43 -3.49 8.88 14.69
CA ASP A 43 -3.64 10.32 14.68
C ASP A 43 -2.65 10.88 15.69
N ALA A 44 -1.97 11.95 15.27
CA ALA A 44 -0.98 12.64 16.07
C ALA A 44 -1.51 13.10 17.43
N ALA A 45 -2.82 13.29 17.55
CA ALA A 45 -3.46 13.70 18.80
C ALA A 45 -3.54 12.60 19.88
N THR A 46 -3.54 11.31 19.52
CA THR A 46 -3.90 10.24 20.47
C THR A 46 -2.95 9.06 20.55
N ARG A 47 -2.28 8.67 19.45
CA ARG A 47 -1.55 7.38 19.38
C ARG A 47 -0.28 7.42 18.53
N TRP A 48 0.56 8.42 18.78
CA TRP A 48 1.82 8.64 18.07
C TRP A 48 2.75 7.40 18.10
N ASN A 49 3.42 7.12 16.98
CA ASN A 49 4.45 6.07 16.79
C ASN A 49 4.01 4.58 16.84
N LEU A 50 2.72 4.28 16.78
CA LEU A 50 2.27 2.92 16.55
C LEU A 50 2.46 2.53 15.07
N PRO A 51 2.82 1.26 14.77
CA PRO A 51 2.94 0.80 13.40
C PRO A 51 1.57 0.79 12.70
N SER A 52 1.53 1.34 11.49
CA SER A 52 0.36 1.45 10.65
C SER A 52 0.70 1.18 9.18
N VAL A 53 -0.32 0.84 8.37
CA VAL A 53 -0.25 0.98 6.91
C VAL A 53 -0.63 2.40 6.53
N ASP A 54 0.05 3.00 5.56
CA ASP A 54 -0.26 4.37 5.15
C ASP A 54 -1.66 4.49 4.56
N PHE A 55 -2.09 3.50 3.77
CA PHE A 55 -3.46 3.40 3.27
C PHE A 55 -3.96 1.96 3.28
N LEU A 56 -5.23 1.81 3.59
CA LEU A 56 -6.01 0.60 3.40
C LEU A 56 -7.03 0.84 2.29
N LEU A 57 -7.03 -0.02 1.29
CA LEU A 57 -7.96 0.07 0.16
C LEU A 57 -8.75 -1.23 -0.03
N LEU A 58 -9.85 -1.16 -0.77
CA LEU A 58 -10.73 -2.26 -1.09
C LEU A 58 -11.04 -2.29 -2.59
N ASP A 59 -10.83 -3.44 -3.23
CA ASP A 59 -11.15 -3.62 -4.65
C ASP A 59 -12.65 -3.92 -4.86
N GLU A 60 -13.09 -3.95 -6.13
CA GLU A 60 -14.49 -4.25 -6.47
C GLU A 60 -14.95 -5.65 -6.01
N ARG A 61 -14.01 -6.59 -5.85
CA ARG A 61 -14.25 -8.00 -5.49
C ARG A 61 -14.19 -8.25 -3.98
N GLY A 62 -13.93 -7.22 -3.18
CA GLY A 62 -13.84 -7.31 -1.73
C GLY A 62 -12.46 -7.71 -1.19
N HIS A 63 -11.40 -7.70 -1.99
CA HIS A 63 -10.04 -7.92 -1.49
C HIS A 63 -9.44 -6.65 -0.91
N LEU A 64 -8.78 -6.79 0.23
CA LEU A 64 -8.08 -5.69 0.90
C LEU A 64 -6.67 -5.51 0.33
N VAL A 65 -6.27 -4.25 0.22
CA VAL A 65 -4.94 -3.83 -0.23
C VAL A 65 -4.31 -2.97 0.85
N ALA A 66 -3.21 -3.45 1.43
CA ALA A 66 -2.34 -2.67 2.31
C ALA A 66 -1.31 -1.93 1.45
N LEU A 67 -1.29 -0.60 1.55
CA LEU A 67 -0.36 0.25 0.82
C LEU A 67 0.56 0.99 1.79
N GLU A 68 1.87 0.85 1.55
CA GLU A 68 2.92 1.63 2.19
C GLU A 68 3.41 2.70 1.21
N LEU A 69 3.41 3.96 1.64
CA LEU A 69 3.85 5.12 0.89
C LEU A 69 5.27 5.51 1.30
N LYS A 70 6.14 5.77 0.33
CA LYS A 70 7.44 6.38 0.57
C LYS A 70 7.60 7.59 -0.33
N LEU A 71 8.19 8.67 0.16
CA LEU A 71 8.50 9.80 -0.73
C LEU A 71 9.42 9.33 -1.86
N ARG A 72 10.55 8.68 -1.52
CA ARG A 72 11.47 8.08 -2.49
C ARG A 72 12.11 6.83 -1.91
N ILE A 73 12.38 5.84 -2.76
CA ILE A 73 13.18 4.66 -2.45
C ILE A 73 14.42 4.73 -3.33
N ARG A 74 15.60 4.88 -2.72
CA ARG A 74 16.88 5.15 -3.41
C ARG A 74 17.93 4.07 -3.15
N SER A 75 17.80 3.33 -2.05
CA SER A 75 18.77 2.34 -1.64
C SER A 75 18.13 0.97 -1.43
N ARG A 76 18.95 -0.07 -1.54
CA ARG A 76 18.57 -1.45 -1.20
C ARG A 76 17.94 -1.55 0.19
N ARG A 77 18.50 -0.85 1.18
CA ARG A 77 18.00 -0.83 2.54
C ARG A 77 16.58 -0.24 2.62
N GLU A 78 16.31 0.85 1.91
CA GLU A 78 14.97 1.45 1.86
C GLU A 78 13.97 0.53 1.17
N CYS A 79 14.36 -0.18 0.11
CA CYS A 79 13.51 -1.19 -0.52
C CYS A 79 13.05 -2.23 0.51
N VAL A 80 14.01 -2.83 1.22
CA VAL A 80 13.75 -3.88 2.20
C VAL A 80 12.95 -3.36 3.39
N LEU A 81 13.19 -2.12 3.86
CA LEU A 81 12.39 -1.53 4.92
C LEU A 81 10.91 -1.41 4.53
N ALA A 82 10.62 -0.92 3.31
CA ALA A 82 9.25 -0.79 2.81
C ALA A 82 8.57 -2.18 2.67
N LEU A 83 9.29 -3.17 2.12
CA LEU A 83 8.80 -4.54 1.99
C LEU A 83 8.48 -5.18 3.35
N CYS A 84 9.39 -5.08 4.32
CA CYS A 84 9.17 -5.58 5.67
C CYS A 84 7.98 -4.90 6.34
N GLN A 85 7.86 -3.57 6.20
CA GLN A 85 6.79 -2.80 6.83
C GLN A 85 5.42 -3.17 6.28
N VAL A 86 5.22 -3.12 4.96
CA VAL A 86 3.92 -3.44 4.35
C VAL A 86 3.52 -4.89 4.63
N THR A 87 4.49 -5.81 4.65
CA THR A 87 4.22 -7.23 4.86
C THR A 87 3.87 -7.54 6.31
N HIS A 88 4.64 -7.00 7.26
CA HIS A 88 4.35 -7.15 8.68
C HIS A 88 2.95 -6.61 8.98
N MET A 89 2.65 -5.40 8.54
CA MET A 89 1.35 -4.79 8.81
C MET A 89 0.18 -5.54 8.16
N ALA A 90 0.31 -5.92 6.88
CA ALA A 90 -0.70 -6.69 6.18
C ALA A 90 -0.99 -8.03 6.89
N ASN A 91 0.05 -8.73 7.38
CA ASN A 91 -0.13 -9.99 8.11
C ASN A 91 -0.85 -9.77 9.45
N ARG A 92 -0.44 -8.76 10.22
CA ARG A 92 -1.05 -8.45 11.53
C ARG A 92 -2.52 -8.01 11.40
N LEU A 93 -2.84 -7.26 10.35
CA LEU A 93 -4.22 -6.88 10.04
C LEU A 93 -5.04 -8.11 9.64
N ALA A 94 -4.50 -8.98 8.79
CA ALA A 94 -5.18 -10.21 8.38
C ALA A 94 -5.55 -11.11 9.58
N GLU A 95 -4.64 -11.31 10.53
CA GLU A 95 -4.87 -12.13 11.74
C GLU A 95 -6.06 -11.65 12.59
N THR A 96 -6.41 -10.38 12.49
CA THR A 96 -7.38 -9.71 13.36
C THR A 96 -8.58 -9.15 12.60
N LEU A 97 -8.68 -9.44 11.31
CA LEU A 97 -9.70 -8.95 10.39
C LEU A 97 -11.09 -9.44 10.81
N ASN A 98 -12.01 -8.50 10.96
CA ASN A 98 -13.44 -8.76 10.96
C ASN A 98 -14.18 -7.55 10.36
N GLY A 99 -15.43 -7.77 9.94
CA GLY A 99 -16.23 -6.74 9.27
C GLY A 99 -16.46 -5.49 10.13
N ASP A 100 -16.75 -5.66 11.42
CA ASP A 100 -17.02 -4.55 12.33
C ASP A 100 -15.82 -3.62 12.49
N ARG A 101 -14.61 -4.18 12.69
CA ARG A 101 -13.36 -3.41 12.84
C ARG A 101 -13.01 -2.65 11.57
N LEU A 102 -13.23 -3.26 10.41
CA LEU A 102 -12.99 -2.63 9.13
C LEU A 102 -13.97 -1.46 8.90
N ASN A 103 -15.25 -1.67 9.21
CA ASN A 103 -16.27 -0.63 9.13
C ASN A 103 -16.02 0.50 10.13
N ASP A 104 -15.54 0.20 11.33
CA ASP A 104 -15.12 1.20 12.32
C ASP A 104 -13.91 2.00 11.87
N ALA A 105 -12.91 1.36 11.28
CA ALA A 105 -11.76 2.05 10.69
C ALA A 105 -12.21 3.01 9.57
N TYR A 106 -13.13 2.57 8.71
CA TYR A 106 -13.74 3.41 7.67
C TYR A 106 -14.46 4.63 8.26
N ARG A 107 -15.34 4.43 9.25
CA ARG A 107 -16.07 5.54 9.90
C ARG A 107 -15.14 6.52 10.61
N ARG A 108 -14.10 6.03 11.30
CA ARG A 108 -13.08 6.88 11.94
C ARG A 108 -12.34 7.71 10.90
N HIS A 109 -11.98 7.11 9.77
CA HIS A 109 -11.35 7.83 8.68
C HIS A 109 -12.26 8.93 8.13
N LEU A 110 -13.53 8.64 7.83
CA LEU A 110 -14.49 9.66 7.37
C LEU A 110 -14.60 10.83 8.35
N THR A 111 -14.73 10.55 9.65
CA THR A 111 -14.75 11.58 10.69
C THR A 111 -13.47 12.41 10.70
N SER A 112 -12.30 11.77 10.55
CA SER A 112 -10.99 12.45 10.52
C SER A 112 -10.82 13.42 9.34
N VAL A 113 -11.54 13.18 8.23
CA VAL A 113 -11.55 14.06 7.05
C VAL A 113 -12.78 14.99 7.03
N GLY A 114 -13.54 15.06 8.13
CA GLY A 114 -14.70 15.95 8.27
C GLY A 114 -15.95 15.49 7.51
N VAL A 115 -16.01 14.23 7.08
CA VAL A 115 -17.17 13.65 6.41
C VAL A 115 -18.02 12.89 7.43
N HIS A 116 -19.25 13.33 7.64
CA HIS A 116 -20.20 12.67 8.54
C HIS A 116 -21.18 11.88 7.69
N SER A 117 -20.83 10.64 7.37
CA SER A 117 -21.72 9.71 6.67
C SER A 117 -22.25 8.68 7.66
N GLY A 118 -23.55 8.43 7.62
CA GLY A 118 -24.16 7.27 8.28
C GLY A 118 -23.91 5.96 7.54
N ALA A 119 -23.39 6.03 6.31
CA ALA A 119 -23.24 4.86 5.46
C ALA A 119 -22.17 3.90 6.01
N SER A 120 -22.47 2.60 5.94
CA SER A 120 -21.47 1.56 6.19
C SER A 120 -20.44 1.50 5.06
N LEU A 121 -19.30 0.85 5.32
CA LEU A 121 -18.31 0.58 4.28
C LEU A 121 -18.92 -0.21 3.12
N GLU A 122 -19.83 -1.14 3.41
CA GLU A 122 -20.51 -1.96 2.39
C GLU A 122 -21.39 -1.12 1.47
N GLU A 123 -22.14 -0.17 2.03
CA GLU A 123 -22.96 0.78 1.26
C GLU A 123 -22.10 1.73 0.43
N ALA A 124 -21.02 2.25 1.03
CA ALA A 124 -20.07 3.11 0.34
C ALA A 124 -19.36 2.37 -0.80
N HIS A 125 -19.01 1.10 -0.60
CA HIS A 125 -18.43 0.24 -1.63
C HIS A 125 -19.40 0.01 -2.79
N ALA A 126 -20.63 -0.40 -2.49
CA ALA A 126 -21.65 -0.61 -3.51
C ALA A 126 -21.89 0.67 -4.33
N ALA A 127 -22.02 1.82 -3.68
CA ALA A 127 -22.19 3.11 -4.33
C ALA A 127 -20.97 3.49 -5.20
N PHE A 128 -19.76 3.33 -4.67
CA PHE A 128 -18.52 3.69 -5.35
C PHE A 128 -18.30 2.90 -6.66
N PHE A 129 -18.68 1.62 -6.67
CA PHE A 129 -18.59 0.74 -7.83
C PHE A 129 -19.88 0.67 -8.66
N GLY A 130 -20.94 1.41 -8.30
CA GLY A 130 -22.22 1.39 -9.01
C GLY A 130 -22.96 0.05 -8.94
N ARG A 131 -22.78 -0.70 -7.84
CA ARG A 131 -23.38 -2.01 -7.62
C ARG A 131 -24.71 -1.88 -6.88
N ARG A 132 -25.63 -2.81 -7.17
CA ARG A 132 -26.94 -2.90 -6.50
C ARG A 132 -26.90 -3.61 -5.15
N SER A 133 -25.82 -4.34 -4.86
CA SER A 133 -25.66 -5.13 -3.64
C SER A 133 -24.27 -4.92 -3.07
N SER A 134 -24.15 -5.06 -1.75
CA SER A 134 -22.87 -5.11 -1.07
C SER A 134 -22.08 -6.35 -1.48
N ILE A 135 -20.76 -6.30 -1.29
CA ILE A 135 -19.89 -7.47 -1.36
C ILE A 135 -19.35 -7.77 0.03
N ALA A 136 -19.25 -9.06 0.35
CA ALA A 136 -18.53 -9.48 1.53
C ALA A 136 -17.03 -9.25 1.34
N VAL A 137 -16.38 -8.69 2.35
CA VAL A 137 -14.93 -8.55 2.39
C VAL A 137 -14.32 -9.94 2.48
N ARG A 138 -13.29 -10.18 1.68
CA ARG A 138 -12.62 -11.48 1.60
C ARG A 138 -11.53 -11.54 2.65
N ALA A 139 -11.50 -12.65 3.39
CA ALA A 139 -10.50 -12.93 4.41
C ALA A 139 -9.35 -13.82 3.88
N ASP A 140 -9.21 -13.94 2.56
CA ASP A 140 -8.17 -14.75 1.90
C ASP A 140 -6.79 -14.06 1.85
N GLY A 141 -6.64 -12.97 2.62
CA GLY A 141 -5.39 -12.26 2.84
C GLY A 141 -5.33 -10.91 2.13
N PHE A 142 -4.29 -10.15 2.45
CA PHE A 142 -4.08 -8.82 1.89
C PHE A 142 -3.18 -8.85 0.66
N ARG A 143 -3.56 -8.08 -0.37
CA ARG A 143 -2.60 -7.59 -1.36
C ARG A 143 -1.71 -6.55 -0.72
N ARG A 144 -0.45 -6.51 -1.14
CA ARG A 144 0.57 -5.60 -0.60
C ARG A 144 1.06 -4.70 -1.71
N VAL A 145 1.06 -3.40 -1.48
CA VAL A 145 1.54 -2.39 -2.43
C VAL A 145 2.57 -1.51 -1.76
N VAL A 146 3.67 -1.23 -2.45
CA VAL A 146 4.54 -0.12 -2.10
C VAL A 146 4.43 0.95 -3.16
N ALA A 147 4.11 2.17 -2.71
CA ALA A 147 3.99 3.33 -3.57
C ALA A 147 5.10 4.35 -3.28
N ALA A 148 5.69 4.92 -4.32
CA ALA A 148 6.64 6.03 -4.14
C ALA A 148 6.70 6.99 -5.33
N THR A 149 7.18 8.22 -5.10
CA THR A 149 7.39 9.17 -6.22
C THR A 149 8.62 8.85 -7.06
N HIS A 150 9.53 8.05 -6.49
CA HIS A 150 10.73 7.57 -7.15
C HIS A 150 11.11 6.22 -6.55
N ILE A 151 11.46 5.26 -7.39
CA ILE A 151 11.87 3.91 -7.01
C ILE A 151 13.21 3.59 -7.66
N SER A 152 14.13 3.00 -6.89
CA SER A 152 15.45 2.56 -7.36
C SER A 152 15.31 1.43 -8.39
N ASP A 153 16.25 1.39 -9.33
CA ASP A 153 16.51 0.27 -10.24
C ASP A 153 16.63 -1.10 -9.57
N ARG A 154 17.06 -1.15 -8.30
CA ARG A 154 17.18 -2.39 -7.51
C ARG A 154 15.85 -2.93 -6.99
N TRP A 155 14.76 -2.18 -7.14
CA TRP A 155 13.48 -2.52 -6.51
C TRP A 155 12.94 -3.88 -6.97
N GLU A 156 12.97 -4.15 -8.28
CA GLU A 156 12.45 -5.43 -8.80
C GLU A 156 13.25 -6.63 -8.30
N ASP A 157 14.57 -6.52 -8.19
CA ASP A 157 15.43 -7.57 -7.63
C ASP A 157 15.10 -7.82 -6.15
N GLU A 158 14.83 -6.76 -5.39
CA GLU A 158 14.46 -6.85 -3.99
C GLU A 158 13.05 -7.42 -3.80
N VAL A 159 12.08 -7.03 -4.63
CA VAL A 159 10.73 -7.62 -4.65
C VAL A 159 10.80 -9.09 -4.99
N ALA A 160 11.56 -9.49 -6.02
CA ALA A 160 11.73 -10.88 -6.42
C ALA A 160 12.40 -11.70 -5.31
N ALA A 161 13.45 -11.19 -4.67
CA ALA A 161 14.10 -11.87 -3.56
C ALA A 161 13.29 -11.87 -2.24
N PHE A 162 12.20 -11.10 -2.18
CA PHE A 162 11.23 -11.10 -1.07
C PHE A 162 9.96 -11.90 -1.41
N THR A 163 9.71 -12.14 -2.70
CA THR A 163 8.54 -12.83 -3.26
C THR A 163 8.97 -14.20 -3.77
N GLY A 164 8.60 -15.27 -3.07
CA GLY A 164 8.86 -16.63 -3.55
C GLY A 164 9.78 -17.51 -2.69
N PRO A 165 10.71 -17.00 -1.87
CA PRO A 165 11.30 -17.83 -0.83
C PRO A 165 10.26 -18.14 0.25
N ASP A 166 10.42 -19.26 0.95
CA ASP A 166 9.74 -19.46 2.23
C ASP A 166 10.14 -18.34 3.22
N LEU A 167 9.30 -18.13 4.23
CA LEU A 167 9.48 -17.05 5.20
C LEU A 167 10.83 -17.11 5.93
N ASP A 168 11.34 -18.32 6.21
CA ASP A 168 12.59 -18.51 6.94
C ASP A 168 13.78 -18.11 6.06
N THR A 169 13.74 -18.41 4.77
CA THR A 169 14.73 -17.92 3.80
C THR A 169 14.77 -16.39 3.74
N VAL A 170 13.62 -15.72 3.75
CA VAL A 170 13.58 -14.24 3.80
C VAL A 170 14.20 -13.73 5.11
N LYS A 171 13.83 -14.31 6.25
CA LYS A 171 14.38 -13.91 7.57
C LYS A 171 15.89 -14.13 7.68
N ALA A 172 16.39 -15.26 7.20
CA ALA A 172 17.82 -15.57 7.18
C ALA A 172 18.60 -14.58 6.32
N ARG A 173 18.08 -14.24 5.14
CA ARG A 173 18.63 -13.20 4.25
C ARG A 173 18.65 -11.83 4.93
N LEU A 174 17.60 -11.46 5.66
CA LEU A 174 17.56 -10.19 6.40
C LEU A 174 18.64 -10.15 7.47
N ALA A 175 18.77 -11.21 8.26
CA ALA A 175 19.76 -11.30 9.34
C ALA A 175 21.21 -11.29 8.83
N SER A 176 21.48 -11.88 7.66
CA SER A 176 22.84 -11.90 7.10
C SER A 176 23.23 -10.61 6.37
N ALA A 177 22.29 -9.98 5.68
CA ALA A 177 22.58 -8.82 4.83
C ALA A 177 22.39 -7.46 5.54
N PHE A 178 21.70 -7.44 6.68
CA PHE A 178 21.38 -6.21 7.40
C PHE A 178 21.62 -6.34 8.90
N ALA A 179 22.03 -5.24 9.55
CA ALA A 179 22.10 -5.16 11.00
C ALA A 179 20.67 -5.05 11.61
N VAL A 180 19.88 -6.13 11.55
CA VAL A 180 18.44 -6.13 11.89
C VAL A 180 18.18 -5.64 13.32
N ASP A 181 19.09 -5.92 14.26
CA ASP A 181 18.96 -5.50 15.66
C ASP A 181 19.25 -4.01 15.89
N SER A 182 19.74 -3.29 14.87
CA SER A 182 19.89 -1.84 14.93
C SER A 182 18.55 -1.16 15.22
N ARG A 183 18.56 -0.13 16.08
CA ARG A 183 17.38 0.71 16.36
C ARG A 183 16.76 1.29 15.08
N SER A 184 17.59 1.61 14.10
CA SER A 184 17.18 2.17 12.81
C SER A 184 16.50 1.17 11.86
N ASN A 185 16.53 -0.13 12.18
CA ASN A 185 15.94 -1.21 11.37
C ASN A 185 14.71 -1.83 12.05
N ARG A 186 13.97 -1.05 12.83
CA ARG A 186 12.75 -1.50 13.54
C ARG A 186 11.74 -2.24 12.63
N PRO A 187 11.46 -1.81 11.39
CA PRO A 187 10.58 -2.57 10.50
C PRO A 187 11.09 -3.97 10.16
N MET A 188 12.41 -4.12 9.91
CA MET A 188 13.02 -5.43 9.65
C MET A 188 12.94 -6.34 10.88
N ARG A 189 13.20 -5.78 12.07
CA ARG A 189 13.12 -6.53 13.32
C ARG A 189 11.70 -7.03 13.59
N ARG A 190 10.69 -6.15 13.45
CA ARG A 190 9.28 -6.54 13.56
C ARG A 190 8.91 -7.64 12.59
N PHE A 191 9.33 -7.52 11.33
CA PHE A 191 9.10 -8.57 10.35
C PHE A 191 9.73 -9.90 10.76
N ARG A 192 11.01 -9.90 11.18
CA ARG A 192 11.73 -11.10 11.62
C ARG A 192 11.06 -11.77 12.83
N ASP A 193 10.70 -10.98 13.83
CA ASP A 193 10.31 -11.49 15.15
C ASP A 193 8.80 -11.78 15.24
N GLU A 194 7.96 -11.03 14.51
CA GLU A 194 6.51 -11.04 14.71
C GLU A 194 5.73 -11.67 13.56
N VAL A 195 6.31 -11.80 12.36
CA VAL A 195 5.65 -12.48 11.23
C VAL A 195 5.93 -13.97 11.33
N ILE A 196 4.87 -14.77 11.49
CA ILE A 196 4.95 -16.23 11.64
C ILE A 196 4.22 -16.88 10.45
N ALA A 197 4.71 -18.03 10.01
CA ALA A 197 4.09 -18.79 8.93
C ALA A 197 2.79 -19.49 9.38
N PRO A 198 1.82 -19.71 8.48
CA PRO A 198 1.80 -19.26 7.08
C PRO A 198 1.45 -17.77 6.95
N LEU A 199 2.01 -17.11 5.93
CA LEU A 199 1.67 -15.73 5.60
C LEU A 199 0.21 -15.62 5.16
N GLN A 200 -0.55 -14.71 5.77
CA GLN A 200 -1.94 -14.40 5.39
C GLN A 200 -2.02 -13.23 4.39
N VAL A 201 -1.10 -13.23 3.41
CA VAL A 201 -0.97 -12.17 2.42
C VAL A 201 -0.65 -12.75 1.06
N ALA A 202 -1.02 -12.03 0.00
CA ALA A 202 -0.63 -12.40 -1.37
C ALA A 202 0.90 -12.48 -1.48
N PRO A 203 1.47 -13.47 -2.18
CA PRO A 203 2.90 -13.76 -2.14
C PRO A 203 3.76 -12.66 -2.77
N ARG A 204 3.22 -11.91 -3.74
CA ARG A 204 3.90 -10.82 -4.42
C ARG A 204 3.52 -9.45 -3.85
N VAL A 205 4.50 -8.57 -3.76
CA VAL A 205 4.28 -7.14 -3.51
C VAL A 205 4.17 -6.40 -4.84
N GLU A 206 3.12 -5.62 -5.00
CA GLU A 206 2.88 -4.75 -6.15
C GLU A 206 3.54 -3.38 -5.96
N THR A 207 3.78 -2.70 -7.08
CA THR A 207 4.55 -1.45 -7.13
C THR A 207 3.74 -0.34 -7.78
N LEU A 208 3.67 0.83 -7.14
CA LEU A 208 3.02 2.02 -7.69
C LEU A 208 3.99 3.21 -7.73
N VAL A 209 4.26 3.75 -8.92
CA VAL A 209 5.00 5.00 -9.05
C VAL A 209 4.03 6.17 -9.12
N ILE A 210 4.09 7.06 -8.13
CA ILE A 210 3.24 8.24 -8.03
C ILE A 210 3.90 9.37 -8.81
N GLY A 211 3.25 9.86 -9.87
CA GLY A 211 3.72 11.06 -10.55
C GLY A 211 3.74 12.23 -9.58
N CYS A 212 4.88 12.90 -9.40
CA CYS A 212 4.89 14.11 -8.60
C CYS A 212 4.05 15.18 -9.29
N PRO A 213 3.16 15.92 -8.61
CA PRO A 213 2.52 17.08 -9.20
C PRO A 213 3.62 18.07 -9.60
N THR A 214 3.95 18.15 -10.89
CA THR A 214 4.74 19.26 -11.39
C THR A 214 3.87 20.49 -11.23
N ALA A 215 4.37 21.53 -10.54
CA ALA A 215 3.74 22.83 -10.60
C ALA A 215 3.59 23.18 -12.08
N SER A 216 2.35 23.19 -12.59
CA SER A 216 2.10 23.60 -13.96
C SER A 216 2.63 25.02 -14.09
N SER A 217 3.49 25.24 -15.08
CA SER A 217 3.94 26.57 -15.45
C SER A 217 2.72 27.46 -15.63
N SER A 218 2.66 28.51 -14.82
CA SER A 218 1.65 29.55 -14.82
C SER A 218 1.23 29.95 -16.23
N SER A 219 -0.06 29.79 -16.54
CA SER A 219 -0.69 30.50 -17.64
C SER A 219 -2.18 30.68 -17.35
N THR A 220 -2.49 31.90 -16.91
CA THR A 220 -3.77 32.62 -17.03
C THR A 220 -5.08 32.03 -16.47
N ARG A 221 -5.55 32.72 -15.42
CA ARG A 221 -6.96 32.96 -15.00
C ARG A 221 -7.78 31.79 -14.45
N GLY A 222 -7.91 31.80 -13.12
CA GLY A 222 -9.24 31.78 -12.49
C GLY A 222 -9.98 30.45 -12.39
N ARG A 223 -9.30 29.30 -12.45
CA ARG A 223 -9.87 28.02 -12.01
C ARG A 223 -8.91 27.34 -11.06
N GLU A 224 -9.41 26.88 -9.92
CA GLU A 224 -8.68 25.94 -9.05
C GLU A 224 -8.34 24.70 -9.88
N PHE A 225 -7.10 24.62 -10.35
CA PHE A 225 -6.59 23.42 -10.97
C PHE A 225 -6.24 22.43 -9.85
N ALA A 226 -7.05 21.39 -9.70
CA ALA A 226 -6.65 20.22 -8.93
C ALA A 226 -5.41 19.60 -9.61
N PRO A 227 -4.28 19.43 -8.90
CA PRO A 227 -3.11 18.77 -9.46
C PRO A 227 -3.51 17.38 -9.95
N THR A 228 -3.42 17.14 -11.26
CA THR A 228 -3.68 15.81 -11.82
C THR A 228 -2.43 14.96 -11.62
N LEU A 229 -2.44 14.08 -10.62
CA LEU A 229 -1.43 13.03 -10.52
C LEU A 229 -1.53 12.15 -11.78
N ARG A 230 -0.46 12.08 -12.56
CA ARG A 230 -0.34 11.05 -13.60
C ARG A 230 0.07 9.76 -12.90
N TYR A 231 -0.76 8.73 -13.02
CA TYR A 231 -0.40 7.38 -12.59
C TYR A 231 0.75 6.89 -13.48
N GLY A 232 1.88 6.52 -12.87
CA GLY A 232 2.98 5.89 -13.59
C GLY A 232 2.57 4.49 -14.03
N THR A 233 2.96 4.11 -15.24
CA THR A 233 2.84 2.76 -15.78
C THR A 233 3.48 1.76 -14.83
N LEU A 234 2.85 0.59 -14.61
CA LEU A 234 3.52 -0.54 -13.96
C LEU A 234 4.83 -0.82 -14.69
N LEU A 235 5.96 -0.76 -13.99
CA LEU A 235 7.23 -1.26 -14.51
C LEU A 235 7.20 -2.79 -14.45
N THR A 236 6.45 -3.43 -15.35
CA THR A 236 6.68 -4.85 -15.64
C THR A 236 7.76 -4.94 -16.70
N ARG A 237 9.00 -5.26 -16.30
CA ARG A 237 10.02 -5.70 -17.26
C ARG A 237 9.56 -7.04 -17.83
N ARG A 238 8.79 -7.02 -18.93
CA ARG A 238 8.64 -8.20 -19.80
C ARG A 238 9.98 -8.40 -20.49
N GLY A 239 10.68 -9.48 -20.15
CA GLY A 239 11.95 -9.78 -20.79
C GLY A 239 12.55 -11.10 -20.34
N LEU A 240 11.91 -12.22 -20.72
CA LEU A 240 12.58 -13.48 -21.04
C LEU A 240 11.68 -14.23 -22.03
N SER A 241 11.89 -13.99 -23.33
CA SER A 241 11.51 -14.93 -24.38
C SER A 241 12.49 -16.10 -24.30
N VAL A 242 12.06 -17.24 -23.78
CA VAL A 242 12.76 -18.51 -24.04
C VAL A 242 12.43 -18.87 -25.49
N GLY A 243 13.44 -18.83 -26.35
CA GLY A 243 13.30 -19.14 -27.76
C GLY A 243 12.95 -20.60 -27.97
N ASP A 244 12.04 -20.83 -28.92
CA ASP A 244 11.83 -22.12 -29.55
C ASP A 244 13.13 -22.58 -30.23
N ALA A 245 13.74 -23.62 -29.66
CA ALA A 245 14.76 -24.39 -30.35
C ALA A 245 14.06 -25.35 -31.31
N ALA A 246 13.91 -24.91 -32.56
CA ALA A 246 13.66 -25.80 -33.68
C ALA A 246 14.93 -26.59 -34.00
N THR A 247 14.88 -27.91 -33.82
CA THR A 247 15.85 -28.85 -34.41
C THR A 247 15.12 -29.71 -35.44
N HIS A 248 15.17 -29.27 -36.70
CA HIS A 248 15.07 -30.15 -37.85
C HIS A 248 16.44 -30.19 -38.50
N ARG A 249 17.19 -31.28 -38.27
CA ARG A 249 17.99 -32.02 -39.24
C ARG A 249 18.13 -33.45 -38.74
#